data_AF-A0A090MRA7-F1
#
_entry.id   AF-A0A090MRA7-F1
#
_cell.length_a   1.000
_cell.length_b   1.000
_cell.length_c   1.000
_cell.angle_alpha   90.00
_cell.angle_beta   90.00
_cell.angle_gamma   90.00
#
_symmetry.space_group_name_H-M   'P 1'
#
loop_
_entity.id
_entity.type
_entity.pdbx_description
1 polymer ?
#
loop_
_entity_poly.entity_id
_entity_poly.type
_entity_poly.pdbx_seq_one_letter_code
_entity_poly.pdbx_strand_id
1 'polypeptide(L)'
;MTNPVRFPVCLERPDFSGATLTRSAKTEAAYRKRYAGMEKTLSRKRGEPVSVIDVIDDLRRRAPSLKANSYYLLRATVLQQLRDWFSEGTLTVEKAEKLVESLTLPHAKIGVAAPEGRTSSGRRHHIKPEGISALATMARSRKHPTFDNLADLLEFGIKVGTRPCELIGARLIGRKLYIVSAKVSVANQRGLAATRVIGLLSDFDDFDLNEFSKLLTRLSAELASVNGDRGRLVRRYGGALRRLRHGEAWASRVTLRTTRSQCRATLARARFTAPEIASILGHASAETGPSNYGRANKGWRLPPDYAPLAVSTEMLAKIRAGARTKAKLARNQPVTLTESRAAFAGEYPHELKPM
;
A
#
# COMPACT_ATOMS: atom_id res chain seq x y z
N MET A 1 32.42 -2.55 -9.26
CA MET A 1 31.31 -1.88 -8.53
C MET A 1 31.26 -0.45 -9.02
N THR A 2 30.27 -0.08 -9.83
CA THR A 2 30.10 1.30 -10.31
C THR A 2 29.62 2.17 -9.15
N ASN A 3 30.30 3.30 -8.92
CA ASN A 3 29.83 4.28 -7.94
C ASN A 3 28.39 4.69 -8.30
N PRO A 4 27.44 4.69 -7.35
CA PRO A 4 26.08 5.11 -7.64
C PRO A 4 26.09 6.57 -8.09
N VAL A 5 25.51 6.85 -9.26
CA VAL A 5 25.35 8.22 -9.78
C VAL A 5 24.60 9.04 -8.73
N ARG A 6 25.28 10.02 -8.14
CA ARG A 6 24.67 10.95 -7.19
C ARG A 6 23.86 11.98 -7.97
N PHE A 7 22.56 12.04 -7.70
CA PHE A 7 21.68 13.01 -8.37
C PHE A 7 21.77 14.37 -7.67
N PRO A 8 21.55 15.49 -8.39
CA PRO A 8 21.38 16.78 -7.77
C PRO A 8 20.13 16.77 -6.88
N VAL A 9 20.15 17.58 -5.81
CA VAL A 9 19.10 17.61 -4.76
C VAL A 9 17.70 17.83 -5.36
N CYS A 10 17.60 18.63 -6.42
CA CYS A 10 16.34 18.91 -7.13
C CYS A 10 15.71 17.67 -7.79
N LEU A 11 16.54 16.68 -8.15
CA LEU A 11 16.10 15.40 -8.71
C LEU A 11 15.95 14.32 -7.65
N GLU A 12 16.48 14.50 -6.45
CA GLU A 12 16.27 13.59 -5.33
C GLU A 12 14.86 13.69 -4.74
N ARG A 13 14.43 12.63 -4.04
CA ARG A 13 13.17 12.64 -3.31
C ARG A 13 13.39 12.09 -1.91
N PRO A 14 13.60 12.95 -0.91
CA PRO A 14 13.54 12.51 0.46
C PRO A 14 12.12 12.03 0.77
N ASP A 15 11.99 10.95 1.52
CA ASP A 15 10.71 10.58 2.10
C ASP A 15 10.35 11.47 3.28
N PHE A 16 9.23 11.14 3.93
CA PHE A 16 8.78 11.89 5.09
C PHE A 16 9.76 11.80 6.27
N SER A 17 10.71 10.86 6.30
CA SER A 17 11.79 10.74 7.29
C SER A 17 13.11 11.40 6.85
N GLY A 18 13.17 12.07 5.70
CA GLY A 18 14.39 12.70 5.19
C GLY A 18 15.34 11.73 4.47
N ALA A 19 15.02 10.45 4.39
CA ALA A 19 15.83 9.47 3.67
C ALA A 19 15.56 9.57 2.16
N THR A 20 16.61 9.70 1.35
CA THR A 20 16.48 9.62 -0.11
C THR A 20 16.03 8.22 -0.51
N LEU A 21 14.82 8.09 -1.03
CA LEU A 21 14.28 6.79 -1.45
C LEU A 21 14.88 6.37 -2.79
N THR A 22 15.50 5.20 -2.80
CA THR A 22 15.90 4.52 -4.04
C THR A 22 14.65 3.97 -4.73
N ARG A 23 14.41 4.41 -5.97
CA ARG A 23 13.34 3.85 -6.80
C ARG A 23 13.72 2.41 -7.15
N SER A 24 12.77 1.49 -7.10
CA SER A 24 13.03 0.13 -7.61
C SER A 24 13.05 0.14 -9.13
N ALA A 25 13.82 -0.75 -9.77
CA ALA A 25 13.86 -0.90 -11.22
C ALA A 25 12.45 -1.01 -11.85
N LYS A 26 11.53 -1.73 -11.18
CA LYS A 26 10.13 -1.82 -11.58
C LYS A 26 9.39 -0.47 -11.55
N THR A 27 9.69 0.38 -10.56
CA THR A 27 9.11 1.73 -10.45
C THR A 27 9.65 2.62 -11.56
N GLU A 28 10.95 2.57 -11.82
CA GLU A 28 11.58 3.31 -12.92
C GLU A 28 11.00 2.92 -14.28
N ALA A 29 10.93 1.62 -14.58
CA ALA A 29 10.33 1.11 -15.81
C ALA A 29 8.86 1.56 -15.96
N ALA A 30 8.09 1.57 -14.87
CA ALA A 30 6.70 2.04 -14.90
C ALA A 30 6.59 3.55 -15.13
N TYR A 31 7.54 4.35 -14.63
CA TYR A 31 7.63 5.78 -14.92
C TYR A 31 8.05 6.01 -16.37
N ARG A 32 9.11 5.38 -16.87
CA ARG A 32 9.54 5.48 -18.28
C ARG A 32 8.40 5.17 -19.25
N LYS A 33 7.69 4.05 -19.03
CA LYS A 33 6.52 3.68 -19.84
C LYS A 33 5.40 4.74 -19.79
N ARG A 34 5.18 5.36 -18.63
CA ARG A 34 4.16 6.41 -18.47
C ARG A 34 4.59 7.71 -19.15
N TYR A 35 5.87 8.07 -19.07
CA TYR A 35 6.43 9.24 -19.74
C TYR A 35 6.25 9.13 -21.26
N ALA A 36 6.69 8.01 -21.85
CA ALA A 36 6.50 7.73 -23.27
C ALA A 36 5.01 7.80 -23.69
N GLY A 37 4.10 7.36 -22.81
CA GLY A 37 2.66 7.50 -23.06
C GLY A 37 2.16 8.95 -23.02
N MET A 38 2.71 9.79 -22.14
CA MET A 38 2.40 11.23 -22.06
C MET A 38 2.89 11.95 -23.32
N GLU A 39 4.15 11.72 -23.69
CA GLU A 39 4.78 12.25 -24.90
C GLU A 39 3.99 11.86 -26.15
N LYS A 40 3.72 10.56 -26.36
CA LYS A 40 2.93 10.07 -27.50
C LYS A 40 1.55 10.71 -27.58
N THR A 41 0.88 10.88 -26.43
CA THR A 41 -0.46 11.49 -26.40
C THR A 41 -0.41 12.96 -26.79
N LEU A 42 0.58 13.69 -26.30
CA LEU A 42 0.75 15.12 -26.59
C LEU A 42 1.20 15.36 -28.03
N SER A 43 2.17 14.58 -28.51
CA SER A 43 2.63 14.62 -29.90
C SER A 43 1.48 14.38 -30.88
N ARG A 44 0.65 13.35 -30.64
CA ARG A 44 -0.55 13.12 -31.46
C ARG A 44 -1.54 14.29 -31.41
N LYS A 45 -1.68 14.96 -30.27
CA LYS A 45 -2.58 16.11 -30.12
C LYS A 45 -2.09 17.33 -30.90
N ARG A 46 -0.77 17.51 -31.04
CA ARG A 46 -0.16 18.64 -31.74
C ARG A 46 0.16 18.37 -33.21
N GLY A 47 0.29 17.11 -33.60
CA GLY A 47 0.70 16.72 -34.96
C GLY A 47 2.21 16.79 -35.19
N GLU A 48 3.01 16.97 -34.14
CA GLU A 48 4.47 17.14 -34.20
C GLU A 48 5.16 16.43 -33.02
N PRO A 49 6.48 16.16 -33.11
CA PRO A 49 7.27 15.71 -31.96
C PRO A 49 7.24 16.72 -30.82
N VAL A 50 7.35 16.25 -29.57
CA VAL A 50 7.25 17.11 -28.38
C VAL A 50 8.46 16.91 -27.47
N SER A 51 8.94 18.00 -26.89
CA SER A 51 10.05 18.00 -25.95
C SER A 51 9.59 17.74 -24.50
N VAL A 52 10.55 17.58 -23.57
CA VAL A 52 10.23 17.52 -22.13
C VAL A 52 9.57 18.81 -21.65
N ILE A 53 9.92 19.96 -22.23
CA ILE A 53 9.35 21.27 -21.85
C ILE A 53 7.86 21.27 -22.21
N ASP A 54 7.50 20.76 -23.38
CA ASP A 54 6.11 20.63 -23.81
C ASP A 54 5.30 19.72 -22.89
N VAL A 55 5.90 18.62 -22.44
CA VAL A 55 5.30 17.69 -21.48
C VAL A 55 5.12 18.35 -20.11
N ILE A 56 6.08 19.15 -19.66
CA ILE A 56 5.99 19.94 -18.42
C ILE A 56 4.85 20.94 -18.53
N ASP A 57 4.79 21.72 -19.61
CA ASP A 57 3.77 22.75 -19.80
C ASP A 57 2.36 22.16 -19.94
N ASP A 58 2.22 21.03 -20.63
CA ASP A 58 0.97 20.29 -20.65
C ASP A 58 0.55 19.79 -19.27
N LEU A 59 1.49 19.27 -18.48
CA LEU A 59 1.19 18.84 -17.11
C LEU A 59 0.77 20.03 -16.24
N ARG A 60 1.46 21.18 -16.34
CA ARG A 60 1.11 22.41 -15.62
C ARG A 60 -0.28 22.90 -15.99
N ARG A 61 -0.60 22.94 -17.29
CA ARG A 61 -1.92 23.34 -17.81
C ARG A 61 -3.04 22.44 -17.27
N ARG A 62 -2.81 21.12 -17.20
CA ARG A 62 -3.80 20.17 -16.68
C ARG A 62 -3.90 20.16 -15.16
N ALA A 63 -2.86 20.58 -14.45
CA ALA A 63 -2.75 20.41 -13.02
C ALA A 63 -3.95 20.93 -12.19
N PRO A 64 -4.57 22.09 -12.51
CA PRO A 64 -5.76 22.56 -11.78
C PRO A 64 -6.94 21.58 -11.83
N SER A 65 -7.06 20.81 -12.92
CA SER A 65 -8.12 19.80 -13.11
C SER A 65 -7.75 18.41 -12.55
N LEU A 66 -6.50 18.20 -12.15
CA LEU A 66 -6.01 16.91 -11.68
C LEU A 66 -6.21 16.75 -10.17
N LYS A 67 -6.56 15.54 -9.76
CA LYS A 67 -6.42 15.15 -8.34
C LYS A 67 -4.96 15.25 -7.92
N ALA A 68 -4.70 15.72 -6.70
CA ALA A 68 -3.34 15.95 -6.19
C ALA A 68 -2.36 14.77 -6.43
N ASN A 69 -2.74 13.52 -6.15
CA ASN A 69 -1.79 12.41 -6.42
C ASN A 69 -1.64 12.06 -7.90
N SER A 70 -2.64 12.33 -8.74
CA SER A 70 -2.47 12.17 -10.18
C SER A 70 -1.40 13.14 -10.66
N TYR A 71 -1.45 14.39 -10.20
CA TYR A 71 -0.40 15.36 -10.44
C TYR A 71 0.97 14.88 -9.93
N TYR A 72 1.09 14.47 -8.66
CA TYR A 72 2.36 13.97 -8.12
C TYR A 72 2.92 12.74 -8.83
N LEU A 73 2.06 11.85 -9.30
CA LEU A 73 2.47 10.67 -10.06
C LEU A 73 3.04 11.08 -11.43
N LEU A 74 2.37 11.99 -12.13
CA LEU A 74 2.84 12.50 -13.41
C LEU A 74 4.12 13.33 -13.24
N ARG A 75 4.20 14.17 -12.20
CA ARG A 75 5.44 14.88 -11.84
C ARG A 75 6.59 13.91 -11.56
N ALA A 76 6.36 12.86 -10.76
CA ALA A 76 7.38 11.84 -10.49
C ALA A 76 7.85 11.11 -11.75
N THR A 77 6.97 11.02 -12.76
CA THR A 77 7.27 10.45 -14.07
C THR A 77 8.20 11.36 -14.87
N VAL A 78 7.91 12.66 -14.94
CA VAL A 78 8.82 13.64 -15.59
C VAL A 78 10.17 13.69 -14.86
N LEU A 79 10.17 13.68 -13.52
CA LEU A 79 11.41 13.60 -12.74
C LEU A 79 12.22 12.33 -13.00
N GLN A 80 11.59 11.20 -13.38
CA GLN A 80 12.36 10.02 -13.80
C GLN A 80 13.09 10.30 -15.11
N GLN A 81 12.42 10.91 -16.09
CA GLN A 81 13.03 11.23 -17.38
C GLN A 81 14.24 12.16 -17.20
N LEU A 82 14.11 13.19 -16.34
CA LEU A 82 15.22 14.09 -16.05
C LEU A 82 16.39 13.38 -15.35
N ARG A 83 16.12 12.40 -14.48
CA ARG A 83 17.18 11.57 -13.89
C ARG A 83 17.88 10.71 -14.94
N ASP A 84 17.12 10.09 -15.83
CA ASP A 84 17.68 9.27 -16.90
C ASP A 84 18.61 10.12 -17.79
N TRP A 85 18.18 11.31 -18.20
CA TRP A 85 19.01 12.27 -18.94
C TRP A 85 20.25 12.75 -18.16
N PHE A 86 20.11 12.99 -16.85
CA PHE A 86 21.25 13.34 -16.01
C PHE A 86 22.28 12.20 -15.94
N SER A 87 21.80 10.96 -15.77
CA SER A 87 22.67 9.77 -15.78
C SER A 87 23.34 9.52 -17.13
N GLU A 88 22.69 9.90 -18.23
CA GLU A 88 23.24 9.84 -19.59
C GLU A 88 24.18 11.01 -19.92
N GLY A 89 24.33 12.00 -19.03
CA GLY A 89 25.16 13.19 -19.26
C GLY A 89 24.54 14.23 -20.19
N THR A 90 23.26 14.08 -20.57
CA THR A 90 22.56 14.98 -21.50
C THR A 90 21.87 16.15 -20.80
N LEU A 91 21.91 16.19 -19.46
CA LEU A 91 21.30 17.23 -18.63
C LEU A 91 22.29 17.76 -17.59
N THR A 92 22.56 19.06 -17.61
CA THR A 92 23.38 19.74 -16.57
C THR A 92 22.57 19.98 -15.31
N VAL A 93 23.26 20.27 -14.19
CA VAL A 93 22.61 20.58 -12.91
C VAL A 93 21.72 21.82 -13.03
N GLU A 94 22.21 22.92 -13.64
CA GLU A 94 21.44 24.17 -13.75
C GLU A 94 20.18 23.96 -14.61
N LYS A 95 20.29 23.18 -15.69
CA LYS A 95 19.15 22.87 -16.55
C LYS A 95 18.15 21.97 -15.85
N ALA A 96 18.61 21.00 -15.05
CA ALA A 96 17.74 20.17 -14.23
C ALA A 96 16.95 21.02 -13.22
N GLU A 97 17.61 21.94 -12.51
CA GLU A 97 16.98 22.84 -11.55
C GLU A 97 15.89 23.69 -12.18
N LYS A 98 16.18 24.34 -13.33
CA LYS A 98 15.19 25.13 -14.08
C LYS A 98 13.96 24.31 -14.50
N LEU A 99 14.16 23.07 -14.96
CA LEU A 99 13.07 22.17 -15.35
C LEU A 99 12.27 21.65 -14.14
N VAL A 100 12.91 21.46 -12.99
CA VAL A 100 12.23 21.06 -11.75
C VAL A 100 11.43 22.22 -11.15
N GLU A 101 11.96 23.43 -11.26
CA GLU A 101 11.29 24.66 -10.83
C GLU A 101 10.04 24.91 -11.67
N SER A 102 10.10 24.76 -13.01
CA SER A 102 8.92 24.90 -13.87
C SER A 102 7.84 23.85 -13.60
N LEU A 103 8.21 22.67 -13.08
CA LEU A 103 7.29 21.65 -12.56
C LEU A 103 6.64 22.03 -11.21
N THR A 104 6.91 23.19 -10.64
CA THR A 104 6.30 23.66 -9.40
C THR A 104 5.18 24.63 -9.73
N LEU A 105 3.99 24.41 -9.16
CA LEU A 105 2.86 25.33 -9.34
C LEU A 105 2.77 26.24 -8.12
N PRO A 106 2.56 27.55 -8.29
CA PRO A 106 2.52 28.53 -7.19
C PRO A 106 1.43 28.22 -6.15
N HIS A 107 0.37 27.50 -6.52
CA HIS A 107 -0.71 27.08 -5.62
C HIS A 107 -0.77 25.57 -5.38
N ALA A 108 0.07 24.75 -6.04
CA ALA A 108 0.15 23.35 -5.66
C ALA A 108 0.92 23.30 -4.36
N LYS A 109 0.22 22.98 -3.28
CA LYS A 109 0.88 22.68 -2.02
C LYS A 109 1.66 21.38 -2.20
N ILE A 110 2.96 21.49 -2.48
CA ILE A 110 3.88 20.38 -2.74
C ILE A 110 4.36 19.78 -1.41
N GLY A 111 4.38 18.45 -1.32
CA GLY A 111 4.95 17.76 -0.16
C GLY A 111 4.12 17.92 1.10
N VAL A 112 4.72 18.44 2.18
CA VAL A 112 4.12 18.52 3.53
C VAL A 112 2.94 19.49 3.58
N ALA A 113 2.92 20.50 2.71
CA ALA A 113 1.85 21.48 2.65
C ALA A 113 0.59 20.94 1.94
N ALA A 114 0.66 19.80 1.22
CA ALA A 114 -0.49 19.23 0.55
C ALA A 114 -1.62 18.98 1.57
N PRO A 115 -2.86 19.44 1.33
CA PRO A 115 -3.96 19.20 2.26
C PRO A 115 -4.08 17.69 2.50
N GLU A 116 -4.37 17.29 3.75
CA GLU A 116 -4.44 15.90 4.22
C GLU A 116 -5.46 14.99 3.50
N GLY A 117 -6.11 15.50 2.44
CA GLY A 117 -6.90 14.76 1.46
C GLY A 117 -6.07 13.74 0.67
N ARG A 118 -5.45 12.78 1.39
CA ARG A 118 -4.80 11.60 0.83
C ARG A 118 -5.82 10.74 0.07
N THR A 119 -5.35 10.22 -1.05
CA THR A 119 -6.09 9.65 -2.18
C THR A 119 -6.64 8.24 -2.02
N SER A 120 -6.81 7.77 -0.80
CA SER A 120 -7.73 6.67 -0.56
C SER A 120 -9.21 7.11 -0.61
N SER A 121 -9.47 8.41 -0.84
CA SER A 121 -10.76 9.11 -0.76
C SER A 121 -11.93 8.53 -1.55
N GLY A 122 -11.72 7.53 -2.41
CA GLY A 122 -12.80 6.83 -3.13
C GLY A 122 -13.02 5.38 -2.73
N ARG A 123 -12.08 4.71 -2.05
CA ARG A 123 -12.23 3.28 -1.75
C ARG A 123 -12.97 3.08 -0.44
N ARG A 124 -13.89 2.11 -0.38
CA ARG A 124 -14.48 1.70 0.89
C ARG A 124 -13.43 1.02 1.77
N HIS A 125 -13.20 1.55 2.96
CA HIS A 125 -12.26 0.99 3.94
C HIS A 125 -12.90 0.00 4.91
N HIS A 126 -14.22 -0.11 4.88
CA HIS A 126 -15.00 -0.95 5.76
C HIS A 126 -16.11 -1.62 4.96
N ILE A 127 -16.59 -2.74 5.45
CA ILE A 127 -17.72 -3.48 4.91
C ILE A 127 -18.35 -4.23 6.08
N LYS A 128 -19.68 -4.30 6.12
CA LYS A 128 -20.37 -5.04 7.17
C LYS A 128 -20.26 -6.56 6.91
N PRO A 129 -20.40 -7.43 7.93
CA PRO A 129 -20.41 -8.88 7.74
C PRO A 129 -21.37 -9.33 6.64
N GLU A 130 -22.61 -8.81 6.66
CA GLU A 130 -23.66 -9.16 5.71
C GLU A 130 -23.27 -8.79 4.28
N GLY A 131 -22.51 -7.69 4.11
CA GLY A 131 -22.02 -7.26 2.81
C GLY A 131 -20.90 -8.16 2.26
N ILE A 132 -20.08 -8.76 3.11
CA ILE A 132 -19.09 -9.77 2.67
C ILE A 132 -19.82 -11.05 2.29
N SER A 133 -20.73 -11.54 3.13
CA SER A 133 -21.53 -12.73 2.85
C SER A 133 -22.33 -12.58 1.56
N ALA A 134 -23.00 -11.43 1.35
CA ALA A 134 -23.72 -11.15 0.12
C ALA A 134 -22.81 -11.20 -1.12
N LEU A 135 -21.63 -10.56 -1.08
CA LEU A 135 -20.69 -10.62 -2.21
C LEU A 135 -20.16 -12.03 -2.45
N ALA A 136 -19.90 -12.81 -1.41
CA ALA A 136 -19.45 -14.20 -1.51
C ALA A 136 -20.54 -15.10 -2.12
N THR A 137 -21.78 -14.97 -1.66
CA THR A 137 -22.95 -15.68 -2.22
C THR A 137 -23.18 -15.31 -3.68
N MET A 138 -23.14 -14.01 -4.02
CA MET A 138 -23.23 -13.54 -5.41
C MET A 138 -22.08 -14.04 -6.29
N ALA A 139 -20.91 -14.29 -5.71
CA ALA A 139 -19.78 -14.85 -6.45
C ALA A 139 -20.00 -16.35 -6.70
N ARG A 140 -20.32 -17.14 -5.67
CA ARG A 140 -20.58 -18.58 -5.79
C ARG A 140 -21.75 -18.89 -6.73
N SER A 141 -22.79 -18.04 -6.77
CA SER A 141 -23.92 -18.22 -7.69
C SER A 141 -23.54 -18.12 -9.17
N ARG A 142 -22.35 -17.58 -9.51
CA ARG A 142 -21.83 -17.56 -10.88
C ARG A 142 -21.36 -18.93 -11.37
N LYS A 143 -21.20 -19.93 -10.49
CA LYS A 143 -20.78 -21.31 -10.82
C LYS A 143 -19.54 -21.34 -11.73
N HIS A 144 -18.52 -20.56 -11.37
CA HIS A 144 -17.32 -20.42 -12.18
C HIS A 144 -16.08 -20.29 -11.28
N PRO A 145 -14.98 -21.03 -11.53
CA PRO A 145 -13.85 -21.13 -10.61
C PRO A 145 -13.25 -19.78 -10.15
N THR A 146 -13.15 -18.80 -11.06
CA THR A 146 -12.68 -17.45 -10.71
C THR A 146 -13.56 -16.76 -9.66
N PHE A 147 -14.87 -16.98 -9.69
CA PHE A 147 -15.79 -16.38 -8.74
C PHE A 147 -15.85 -17.18 -7.43
N ASP A 148 -15.68 -18.50 -7.46
CA ASP A 148 -15.52 -19.31 -6.24
C ASP A 148 -14.26 -18.87 -5.47
N ASN A 149 -13.11 -18.78 -6.16
CA ASN A 149 -11.89 -18.25 -5.58
C ASN A 149 -12.05 -16.81 -5.09
N LEU A 150 -12.85 -15.98 -5.77
CA LEU A 150 -13.15 -14.63 -5.32
C LEU A 150 -13.98 -14.62 -4.02
N ALA A 151 -14.97 -15.51 -3.88
CA ALA A 151 -15.77 -15.65 -2.68
C ALA A 151 -14.86 -15.93 -1.47
N ASP A 152 -14.00 -16.94 -1.60
CA ASP A 152 -13.12 -17.34 -0.52
C ASP A 152 -12.03 -16.29 -0.25
N LEU A 153 -11.53 -15.59 -1.29
CA LEU A 153 -10.63 -14.44 -1.10
C LEU A 153 -11.27 -13.31 -0.29
N LEU A 154 -12.58 -13.10 -0.41
CA LEU A 154 -13.31 -12.11 0.39
C LEU A 154 -13.47 -12.57 1.84
N GLU A 155 -13.85 -13.84 2.04
CA GLU A 155 -14.11 -14.44 3.35
C GLU A 155 -12.83 -14.68 4.16
N PHE A 156 -11.78 -15.26 3.58
CA PHE A 156 -10.53 -15.47 4.31
C PHE A 156 -9.66 -14.21 4.35
N GLY A 157 -9.70 -13.37 3.31
CA GLY A 157 -8.90 -12.14 3.26
C GLY A 157 -9.21 -11.17 4.40
N ILE A 158 -10.44 -11.19 4.92
CA ILE A 158 -10.85 -10.36 6.06
C ILE A 158 -10.42 -10.95 7.41
N LYS A 159 -10.30 -12.28 7.50
CA LYS A 159 -9.82 -12.99 8.68
C LYS A 159 -8.31 -12.81 8.87
N VAL A 160 -7.51 -12.92 7.79
CA VAL A 160 -6.03 -12.91 7.90
C VAL A 160 -5.36 -11.57 7.54
N GLY A 161 -6.11 -10.60 7.02
CA GLY A 161 -5.61 -9.24 6.79
C GLY A 161 -4.46 -9.10 5.79
N THR A 162 -4.31 -10.04 4.87
CA THR A 162 -3.29 -10.05 3.80
C THR A 162 -3.60 -9.04 2.70
N ARG A 163 -2.58 -8.60 1.95
CA ARG A 163 -2.85 -7.90 0.68
C ARG A 163 -3.37 -8.92 -0.34
N PRO A 164 -4.17 -8.51 -1.33
CA PRO A 164 -4.69 -9.45 -2.33
C PRO A 164 -3.59 -10.24 -3.05
N CYS A 165 -2.47 -9.59 -3.39
CA CYS A 165 -1.32 -10.26 -4.02
C CYS A 165 -0.50 -11.13 -3.05
N GLU A 166 -0.68 -10.99 -1.74
CA GLU A 166 0.06 -11.75 -0.73
C GLU A 166 -0.53 -13.14 -0.50
N LEU A 167 -1.85 -13.33 -0.64
CA LEU A 167 -2.47 -14.66 -0.57
C LEU A 167 -2.12 -15.53 -1.77
N ILE A 168 -1.89 -14.91 -2.92
CA ILE A 168 -1.55 -15.59 -4.15
C ILE A 168 -0.10 -16.11 -4.04
N GLY A 169 0.02 -17.42 -3.80
CA GLY A 169 1.29 -18.09 -3.50
C GLY A 169 1.68 -18.07 -2.01
N ALA A 170 0.73 -17.83 -1.11
CA ALA A 170 0.92 -18.13 0.32
C ALA A 170 0.80 -19.63 0.59
N ARG A 171 1.40 -20.10 1.68
CA ARG A 171 1.37 -21.51 2.10
C ARG A 171 0.89 -21.64 3.53
N LEU A 172 0.05 -22.64 3.80
CA LEU A 172 -0.37 -23.00 5.15
C LEU A 172 0.36 -24.27 5.56
N ILE A 173 1.08 -24.21 6.69
CA ILE A 173 1.76 -25.38 7.29
C ILE A 173 1.28 -25.47 8.74
N GLY A 174 0.48 -26.49 9.04
CA GLY A 174 -0.29 -26.54 10.28
C GLY A 174 -1.11 -25.27 10.46
N ARG A 175 -0.94 -24.60 11.60
CA ARG A 175 -1.59 -23.32 11.94
C ARG A 175 -0.78 -22.08 11.55
N LYS A 176 0.21 -22.19 10.68
CA LYS A 176 1.08 -21.07 10.28
C LYS A 176 0.92 -20.72 8.81
N LEU A 177 0.51 -19.49 8.54
CA LEU A 177 0.39 -18.93 7.20
C LEU A 177 1.67 -18.19 6.81
N TYR A 178 2.39 -18.74 5.82
CA TYR A 178 3.62 -18.20 5.26
C TYR A 178 3.31 -17.33 4.03
N ILE A 179 3.72 -16.07 4.08
CA ILE A 179 3.40 -15.06 3.07
C ILE A 179 4.66 -14.37 2.59
N VAL A 180 4.84 -14.29 1.27
CA VAL A 180 5.84 -13.42 0.66
C VAL A 180 5.35 -11.97 0.74
N SER A 181 6.07 -11.13 1.48
CA SER A 181 5.67 -9.75 1.78
C SER A 181 5.76 -8.86 0.54
N ALA A 182 4.63 -8.32 0.08
CA ALA A 182 4.57 -7.52 -1.15
C ALA A 182 5.17 -6.10 -1.06
N LYS A 183 5.65 -5.68 0.12
CA LYS A 183 6.13 -4.31 0.37
C LYS A 183 7.55 -4.26 0.95
N VAL A 184 8.27 -5.37 0.95
CA VAL A 184 9.65 -5.37 1.46
C VAL A 184 10.58 -4.68 0.48
N SER A 185 11.40 -3.78 1.00
CA SER A 185 12.48 -3.13 0.27
C SER A 185 13.59 -2.84 1.26
N VAL A 186 14.68 -3.61 1.16
CA VAL A 186 15.87 -3.43 1.99
C VAL A 186 16.45 -2.03 1.78
N ALA A 187 16.64 -1.63 0.52
CA ALA A 187 17.16 -0.32 0.13
C ALA A 187 16.36 0.88 0.71
N ASN A 188 15.06 0.72 0.94
CA ASN A 188 14.21 1.77 1.47
C ASN A 188 13.77 1.51 2.93
N GLN A 189 14.32 0.49 3.59
CA GLN A 189 13.93 0.06 4.93
C GLN A 189 12.40 -0.08 5.09
N ARG A 190 11.74 -0.72 4.12
CA ARG A 190 10.29 -0.96 4.11
C ARG A 190 9.99 -2.44 4.32
N GLY A 191 8.91 -2.72 5.04
CA GLY A 191 8.53 -4.08 5.41
C GLY A 191 9.36 -4.61 6.58
N LEU A 192 8.92 -5.71 7.19
CA LEU A 192 9.62 -6.34 8.33
C LEU A 192 10.55 -7.47 7.90
N ALA A 193 10.08 -8.32 6.98
CA ALA A 193 10.83 -9.46 6.48
C ALA A 193 10.28 -9.89 5.11
N ALA A 194 11.17 -10.41 4.24
CA ALA A 194 10.84 -10.89 2.89
C ALA A 194 9.69 -11.91 2.91
N THR A 195 9.71 -12.80 3.90
CA THR A 195 8.61 -13.70 4.25
C THR A 195 8.11 -13.34 5.63
N ARG A 196 6.80 -13.26 5.81
CA ARG A 196 6.15 -13.09 7.12
C ARG A 196 5.29 -14.30 7.45
N VAL A 197 5.24 -14.65 8.71
CA VAL A 197 4.43 -15.75 9.23
C VAL A 197 3.31 -15.17 10.08
N ILE A 198 2.08 -15.62 9.83
CA ILE A 198 0.92 -15.32 10.66
C ILE A 198 0.50 -16.63 11.32
N GLY A 199 0.48 -16.67 12.65
CA GLY A 199 -0.11 -17.80 13.38
C GLY A 199 -1.62 -17.68 13.38
N LEU A 200 -2.32 -18.76 13.05
CA LEU A 200 -3.78 -18.88 13.09
C LEU A 200 -4.14 -19.61 14.38
N LEU A 201 -4.79 -18.94 15.31
CA LEU A 201 -5.10 -19.47 16.64
C LEU A 201 -6.36 -20.35 16.61
N SER A 202 -6.81 -20.82 17.77
CA SER A 202 -7.95 -21.75 17.92
C SER A 202 -9.26 -21.22 17.33
N ASP A 203 -9.44 -19.90 17.34
CA ASP A 203 -10.57 -19.20 16.73
C ASP A 203 -10.63 -19.26 15.19
N PHE A 204 -9.62 -19.87 14.57
CA PHE A 204 -9.62 -20.32 13.20
C PHE A 204 -9.77 -21.85 13.25
N ASP A 205 -11.02 -22.31 13.19
CA ASP A 205 -11.36 -23.72 13.41
C ASP A 205 -10.84 -24.65 12.30
N ASP A 206 -10.92 -25.95 12.52
CA ASP A 206 -10.36 -26.94 11.60
C ASP A 206 -11.09 -26.97 10.25
N PHE A 207 -12.38 -26.61 10.24
CA PHE A 207 -13.15 -26.47 9.01
C PHE A 207 -12.63 -25.29 8.17
N ASP A 208 -12.48 -24.12 8.80
CA ASP A 208 -11.88 -22.93 8.21
C ASP A 208 -10.45 -23.22 7.72
N LEU A 209 -9.63 -23.94 8.50
CA LEU A 209 -8.26 -24.33 8.09
C LEU A 209 -8.28 -25.18 6.83
N ASN A 210 -9.18 -26.17 6.75
CA ASN A 210 -9.31 -27.05 5.60
C ASN A 210 -9.76 -26.27 4.35
N GLU A 211 -10.82 -25.48 4.46
CA GLU A 211 -11.33 -24.66 3.35
C GLU A 211 -10.31 -23.62 2.90
N PHE A 212 -9.57 -23.01 3.84
CA PHE A 212 -8.51 -22.08 3.51
C PHE A 212 -7.34 -22.77 2.81
N SER A 213 -6.96 -23.97 3.23
CA SER A 213 -5.94 -24.79 2.55
C SER A 213 -6.32 -25.11 1.11
N LYS A 214 -7.59 -25.47 0.86
CA LYS A 214 -8.13 -25.68 -0.49
C LYS A 214 -8.04 -24.42 -1.34
N LEU A 215 -8.42 -23.25 -0.79
CA LEU A 215 -8.25 -21.97 -1.48
C LEU A 215 -6.78 -21.74 -1.86
N LEU A 216 -5.85 -21.85 -0.92
CA LEU A 216 -4.43 -21.60 -1.17
C LEU A 216 -3.85 -22.54 -2.23
N THR A 217 -4.33 -23.78 -2.28
CA THR A 217 -3.99 -24.76 -3.31
C THR A 217 -4.48 -24.31 -4.69
N ARG A 218 -5.76 -23.90 -4.81
CA ARG A 218 -6.33 -23.35 -6.05
C ARG A 218 -5.57 -22.10 -6.52
N LEU A 219 -5.26 -21.17 -5.62
CA LEU A 219 -4.51 -19.96 -5.94
C LEU A 219 -3.08 -20.25 -6.40
N SER A 220 -2.44 -21.27 -5.83
CA SER A 220 -1.10 -21.70 -6.23
C SER A 220 -1.08 -22.32 -7.63
N ALA A 221 -2.08 -23.15 -7.95
CA ALA A 221 -2.27 -23.68 -9.30
C ALA A 221 -2.55 -22.57 -10.32
N GLU A 222 -3.42 -21.60 -9.98
CA GLU A 222 -3.66 -20.43 -10.83
C GLU A 222 -2.38 -19.60 -11.03
N LEU A 223 -1.54 -19.45 -9.99
CA LEU A 223 -0.28 -18.72 -10.09
C LEU A 223 0.71 -19.40 -11.04
N ALA A 224 0.80 -20.73 -10.97
CA ALA A 224 1.61 -21.53 -11.89
C ALA A 224 1.13 -21.36 -13.35
N SER A 225 -0.18 -21.44 -13.60
CA SER A 225 -0.72 -21.29 -14.97
C SER A 225 -0.54 -19.89 -15.60
N VAL A 226 -0.16 -18.88 -14.81
CA VAL A 226 0.21 -17.54 -15.30
C VAL A 226 1.70 -17.22 -15.14
N ASN A 227 2.55 -18.25 -15.05
CA ASN A 227 4.01 -18.13 -14.92
C ASN A 227 4.44 -17.19 -13.79
N GLY A 228 3.75 -17.26 -12.64
CA GLY A 228 4.08 -16.45 -11.47
C GLY A 228 3.61 -14.99 -11.49
N ASP A 229 2.87 -14.54 -12.53
CA ASP A 229 2.34 -13.16 -12.57
C ASP A 229 1.15 -12.96 -11.61
N ARG A 230 1.46 -12.74 -10.33
CA ARG A 230 0.49 -12.33 -9.29
C ARG A 230 -0.35 -11.12 -9.70
N GLY A 231 0.22 -10.19 -10.47
CA GLY A 231 -0.47 -8.99 -10.94
C GLY A 231 -1.62 -9.33 -11.88
N ARG A 232 -1.45 -10.32 -12.76
CA ARG A 232 -2.50 -10.81 -13.66
C ARG A 232 -3.68 -11.37 -12.87
N LEU A 233 -3.42 -12.18 -11.84
CA LEU A 233 -4.46 -12.75 -10.99
C LEU A 233 -5.19 -11.68 -10.16
N VAL A 234 -4.46 -10.72 -9.57
CA VAL A 234 -5.11 -9.59 -8.88
C VAL A 234 -6.00 -8.78 -9.82
N ARG A 235 -5.59 -8.57 -11.09
CA ARG A 235 -6.43 -7.92 -12.10
C ARG A 235 -7.66 -8.77 -12.45
N ARG A 236 -7.50 -10.10 -12.59
CA ARG A 236 -8.60 -11.06 -12.84
C ARG A 236 -9.66 -10.98 -11.74
N TYR A 237 -9.28 -11.18 -10.49
CA TYR A 237 -10.22 -11.14 -9.36
C TYR A 237 -10.77 -9.74 -9.09
N GLY A 238 -9.95 -8.69 -9.28
CA GLY A 238 -10.43 -7.30 -9.20
C GLY A 238 -11.45 -6.94 -10.28
N GLY A 239 -11.30 -7.51 -11.48
CA GLY A 239 -12.27 -7.41 -12.57
C GLY A 239 -13.56 -8.19 -12.28
N ALA A 240 -13.44 -9.41 -11.77
CA ALA A 240 -14.57 -10.23 -11.34
C ALA A 240 -15.40 -9.53 -10.25
N LEU A 241 -14.74 -9.00 -9.21
CA LEU A 241 -15.40 -8.21 -8.16
C LEU A 241 -16.08 -6.96 -8.71
N ARG A 242 -15.48 -6.31 -9.71
CA ARG A 242 -16.09 -5.14 -10.36
C ARG A 242 -17.38 -5.51 -11.08
N ARG A 243 -17.44 -6.68 -11.72
CA ARG A 243 -18.66 -7.20 -12.35
C ARG A 243 -19.71 -7.56 -11.31
N LEU A 244 -19.35 -8.19 -10.20
CA LEU A 244 -20.31 -8.53 -9.14
C LEU A 244 -20.98 -7.31 -8.53
N ARG A 245 -20.19 -6.28 -8.18
CA ARG A 245 -20.70 -5.06 -7.53
C ARG A 245 -21.36 -4.07 -8.49
N HIS A 246 -21.49 -4.41 -9.77
CA HIS A 246 -22.13 -3.55 -10.75
C HIS A 246 -23.64 -3.49 -10.44
N GLY A 247 -24.22 -2.29 -10.34
CA GLY A 247 -25.60 -2.09 -9.88
C GLY A 247 -25.76 -2.06 -8.35
N GLU A 248 -24.79 -2.57 -7.60
CA GLU A 248 -24.84 -2.61 -6.14
C GLU A 248 -24.31 -1.31 -5.51
N ALA A 249 -25.19 -0.34 -5.25
CA ALA A 249 -24.82 0.96 -4.71
C ALA A 249 -23.96 0.85 -3.43
N TRP A 250 -24.31 -0.08 -2.54
CA TRP A 250 -23.59 -0.36 -1.30
C TRP A 250 -22.20 -0.97 -1.53
N ALA A 251 -21.97 -1.70 -2.62
CA ALA A 251 -20.69 -2.36 -2.91
C ALA A 251 -19.81 -1.60 -3.92
N SER A 252 -20.31 -0.54 -4.55
CA SER A 252 -19.67 0.26 -5.62
C SER A 252 -18.17 0.58 -5.41
N ARG A 253 -17.74 0.78 -4.16
CA ARG A 253 -16.36 1.15 -3.78
C ARG A 253 -15.58 0.05 -3.04
N VAL A 254 -16.16 -1.13 -2.88
CA VAL A 254 -15.52 -2.31 -2.27
C VAL A 254 -14.51 -2.89 -3.25
N THR A 255 -13.29 -3.13 -2.79
CA THR A 255 -12.23 -3.78 -3.57
C THR A 255 -11.64 -4.93 -2.77
N LEU A 256 -10.81 -5.78 -3.39
CA LEU A 256 -10.09 -6.83 -2.66
C LEU A 256 -9.27 -6.29 -1.48
N ARG A 257 -8.80 -5.04 -1.53
CA ARG A 257 -8.04 -4.44 -0.42
C ARG A 257 -8.93 -3.94 0.73
N THR A 258 -10.25 -3.89 0.53
CA THR A 258 -11.22 -3.56 1.59
C THR A 258 -11.20 -4.60 2.70
N THR A 259 -11.02 -5.89 2.38
CA THR A 259 -10.93 -6.98 3.38
C THR A 259 -9.79 -6.72 4.37
N ARG A 260 -8.60 -6.38 3.87
CA ARG A 260 -7.47 -5.97 4.73
C ARG A 260 -7.76 -4.74 5.58
N SER A 261 -8.46 -3.75 5.03
CA SER A 261 -8.85 -2.55 5.80
C SER A 261 -9.87 -2.86 6.89
N GLN A 262 -10.77 -3.82 6.64
CA GLN A 262 -11.74 -4.28 7.62
C GLN A 262 -11.08 -5.16 8.68
N CYS A 263 -10.19 -6.10 8.32
CA CYS A 263 -9.39 -6.90 9.26
C CYS A 263 -8.68 -6.01 10.29
N ARG A 264 -7.95 -5.00 9.79
CA ARG A 264 -7.29 -4.00 10.65
C ARG A 264 -8.26 -3.32 11.62
N ALA A 265 -9.42 -2.90 11.11
CA ALA A 265 -10.42 -2.19 11.91
C ALA A 265 -10.99 -3.11 12.99
N THR A 266 -11.22 -4.38 12.65
CA THR A 266 -11.69 -5.44 13.54
C THR A 266 -10.66 -5.74 14.64
N LEU A 267 -9.38 -5.92 14.31
CA LEU A 267 -8.31 -6.10 15.31
C LEU A 267 -8.19 -4.89 16.25
N ALA A 268 -8.24 -3.67 15.71
CA ALA A 268 -8.22 -2.45 16.52
C ALA A 268 -9.44 -2.34 17.45
N ARG A 269 -10.60 -2.84 17.02
CA ARG A 269 -11.80 -2.91 17.86
C ARG A 269 -11.67 -3.95 18.96
N ALA A 270 -11.01 -5.06 18.67
CA ALA A 270 -10.62 -6.11 19.62
C ALA A 270 -9.41 -5.72 20.49
N ARG A 271 -9.11 -4.42 20.60
CA ARG A 271 -8.08 -3.85 21.50
C ARG A 271 -6.64 -4.23 21.19
N PHE A 272 -6.34 -4.80 20.03
CA PHE A 272 -4.96 -4.96 19.58
C PHE A 272 -4.29 -3.57 19.45
N THR A 273 -3.09 -3.45 19.97
CA THR A 273 -2.27 -2.24 19.91
C THR A 273 -1.78 -1.98 18.48
N ALA A 274 -1.35 -0.75 18.20
CA ALA A 274 -0.85 -0.38 16.87
C ALA A 274 0.41 -1.19 16.46
N PRO A 275 1.38 -1.48 17.35
CA PRO A 275 2.49 -2.39 17.06
C PRO A 275 2.02 -3.82 16.74
N GLU A 276 1.10 -4.40 17.51
CA GLU A 276 0.59 -5.76 17.26
C GLU A 276 -0.11 -5.86 15.91
N ILE A 277 -0.96 -4.89 15.59
CA ILE A 277 -1.58 -4.80 14.27
C ILE A 277 -0.51 -4.66 13.19
N ALA A 278 0.53 -3.86 13.42
CA ALA A 278 1.61 -3.68 12.46
C ALA A 278 2.43 -4.97 12.26
N SER A 279 2.65 -5.79 13.29
CA SER A 279 3.35 -7.08 13.16
C SER A 279 2.50 -8.04 12.32
N ILE A 280 1.22 -8.20 12.68
CA ILE A 280 0.24 -9.03 11.96
C ILE A 280 0.10 -8.60 10.51
N LEU A 281 0.18 -7.29 10.22
CA LEU A 281 0.02 -6.74 8.89
C LEU A 281 1.36 -6.58 8.13
N GLY A 282 2.51 -6.86 8.73
CA GLY A 282 3.83 -6.67 8.11
C GLY A 282 4.10 -5.20 7.75
N HIS A 283 3.82 -4.27 8.68
CA HIS A 283 4.16 -2.85 8.56
C HIS A 283 5.45 -2.57 9.35
N ALA A 284 6.36 -1.79 8.76
CA ALA A 284 7.61 -1.39 9.41
C ALA A 284 7.46 -0.25 10.45
N SER A 285 6.24 0.31 10.60
CA SER A 285 5.91 1.35 11.59
C SER A 285 4.46 1.18 12.03
N ALA A 286 4.22 1.41 13.33
CA ALA A 286 2.91 1.33 13.95
C ALA A 286 1.92 2.40 13.42
N GLU A 287 2.40 3.56 12.96
CA GLU A 287 1.53 4.68 12.54
C GLU A 287 1.10 4.59 11.06
N THR A 288 1.59 3.60 10.32
CA THR A 288 1.20 3.39 8.91
C THR A 288 -0.25 2.89 8.79
N GLY A 289 -0.78 2.26 9.85
CA GLY A 289 -2.12 1.66 9.91
C GLY A 289 -3.28 2.66 10.03
N PRO A 290 -3.27 3.62 10.98
CA PRO A 290 -4.41 4.50 11.23
C PRO A 290 -4.90 5.33 10.06
N SER A 291 -3.99 5.82 9.22
CA SER A 291 -4.32 6.75 8.12
C SER A 291 -4.75 6.07 6.82
N ASN A 292 -4.53 4.75 6.65
CA ASN A 292 -4.71 4.05 5.36
C ASN A 292 -5.77 2.94 5.38
N TYR A 293 -6.35 2.66 6.54
CA TYR A 293 -7.22 1.51 6.80
C TYR A 293 -8.47 1.93 7.61
N GLY A 294 -9.44 1.02 7.81
CA GLY A 294 -10.69 1.35 8.49
C GLY A 294 -10.48 1.77 9.94
N ARG A 295 -11.35 2.64 10.46
CA ARG A 295 -11.35 3.10 11.87
C ARG A 295 -11.87 1.98 12.80
N ALA A 296 -11.38 1.93 14.05
CA ALA A 296 -11.74 0.89 15.02
C ALA A 296 -13.26 0.78 15.27
N ASN A 297 -13.98 1.91 15.34
CA ASN A 297 -15.44 1.90 15.49
C ASN A 297 -16.22 1.29 14.30
N LYS A 298 -15.56 1.08 13.16
CA LYS A 298 -16.10 0.37 11.99
C LYS A 298 -15.61 -1.09 11.91
N GLY A 299 -14.77 -1.54 12.85
CA GLY A 299 -14.41 -2.94 13.03
C GLY A 299 -15.64 -3.79 13.37
N TRP A 300 -15.60 -5.06 12.99
CA TRP A 300 -16.63 -6.03 13.38
C TRP A 300 -16.53 -6.27 14.88
N ARG A 301 -17.70 -6.41 15.54
CA ARG A 301 -17.74 -6.82 16.94
C ARG A 301 -17.41 -8.31 16.97
N LEU A 302 -16.33 -8.65 17.63
CA LEU A 302 -15.93 -10.02 17.88
C LEU A 302 -16.30 -10.37 19.34
N PRO A 303 -16.50 -11.66 19.66
CA PRO A 303 -16.56 -12.10 21.04
C PRO A 303 -15.35 -11.60 21.84
N PRO A 304 -15.49 -11.32 23.16
CA PRO A 304 -14.39 -10.78 23.98
C PRO A 304 -13.09 -11.59 23.90
N ASP A 305 -13.21 -12.92 23.81
CA ASP A 305 -12.07 -13.84 23.82
C ASP A 305 -11.56 -14.19 22.42
N TYR A 306 -12.12 -13.57 21.37
CA TYR A 306 -11.77 -13.89 19.99
C TYR A 306 -10.45 -13.22 19.57
N ALA A 307 -9.40 -14.02 19.49
CA ALA A 307 -8.05 -13.68 19.08
C ALA A 307 -7.59 -14.64 17.98
N PRO A 308 -7.97 -14.43 16.70
CA PRO A 308 -7.73 -15.41 15.64
C PRO A 308 -6.29 -15.43 15.14
N LEU A 309 -5.50 -14.40 15.44
CA LEU A 309 -4.16 -14.23 14.88
C LEU A 309 -3.13 -14.06 15.99
N ALA A 310 -2.08 -14.86 15.92
CA ALA A 310 -0.95 -14.77 16.84
C ALA A 310 -0.12 -13.51 16.57
N VAL A 311 0.30 -12.86 17.65
CA VAL A 311 1.26 -11.76 17.62
C VAL A 311 2.67 -12.34 17.73
N SER A 312 3.52 -12.08 16.74
CA SER A 312 4.93 -12.47 16.80
C SER A 312 5.74 -11.45 17.59
N THR A 313 6.34 -11.87 18.70
CA THR A 313 7.28 -11.08 19.51
C THR A 313 8.51 -10.65 18.72
N GLU A 314 9.07 -11.56 17.90
CA GLU A 314 10.19 -11.27 17.01
C GLU A 314 9.85 -10.17 15.99
N MET A 315 8.66 -10.21 15.39
CA MET A 315 8.22 -9.18 14.44
C MET A 315 7.86 -7.87 15.14
N LEU A 316 7.31 -7.94 16.36
CA LEU A 316 7.03 -6.76 17.19
C LEU A 316 8.30 -5.96 17.47
N ALA A 317 9.40 -6.63 17.85
CA ALA A 317 10.69 -5.99 18.14
C ALA A 317 11.26 -5.21 16.94
N LYS A 318 10.88 -5.59 15.70
CA LYS A 318 11.31 -4.94 14.46
C LYS A 318 10.48 -3.70 14.09
N ILE A 319 9.43 -3.38 14.85
CA ILE A 319 8.51 -2.28 14.52
C ILE A 319 9.03 -0.98 15.11
N ARG A 320 9.15 0.03 14.24
CA ARG A 320 9.47 1.38 14.68
C ARG A 320 8.23 2.07 15.24
N ALA A 321 8.20 2.24 16.56
CA ALA A 321 7.27 3.13 17.23
C ALA A 321 7.68 4.60 16.99
N GLY A 322 6.70 5.51 16.91
CA GLY A 322 7.00 6.94 16.81
C GLY A 322 7.62 7.42 15.50
N ALA A 323 7.81 6.56 14.49
CA ALA A 323 8.56 6.90 13.28
C ALA A 323 8.00 8.13 12.56
N ARG A 324 6.67 8.30 12.52
CA ARG A 324 6.03 9.48 11.91
C ARG A 324 6.27 10.74 12.73
N THR A 325 6.17 10.66 14.06
CA THR A 325 6.41 11.80 14.95
C THR A 325 7.89 12.20 14.95
N LYS A 326 8.81 11.23 15.09
CA LYS A 326 10.26 11.45 14.99
C LYS A 326 10.63 12.11 13.67
N ALA A 327 9.99 11.67 12.58
CA ALA A 327 10.14 12.30 11.27
C ALA A 327 9.51 13.70 11.15
N LYS A 328 8.44 14.04 11.89
CA LYS A 328 7.92 15.41 11.98
C LYS A 328 8.90 16.30 12.74
N LEU A 329 9.40 15.84 13.88
CA LEU A 329 10.39 16.55 14.71
C LEU A 329 11.67 16.85 13.93
N ALA A 330 12.23 15.88 13.21
CA ALA A 330 13.41 16.08 12.35
C ALA A 330 13.20 17.12 11.22
N ARG A 331 11.95 17.48 10.93
CA ARG A 331 11.58 18.47 9.90
C ARG A 331 11.04 19.77 10.51
N ASN A 332 11.24 20.01 11.81
CA ASN A 332 10.73 21.17 12.54
C ASN A 332 9.22 21.39 12.35
N GLN A 333 8.45 20.30 12.22
CA GLN A 333 7.00 20.36 12.12
C GLN A 333 6.36 20.30 13.50
N PRO A 334 5.22 21.00 13.69
CA PRO A 334 4.47 20.94 14.93
C PRO A 334 4.03 19.49 15.21
N VAL A 335 4.32 19.04 16.42
CA VAL A 335 3.84 17.79 16.99
C VAL A 335 3.08 18.09 18.26
N THR A 336 1.99 17.36 18.50
CA THR A 336 1.30 17.45 19.78
C THR A 336 2.12 16.78 20.88
N LEU A 337 1.92 17.22 22.13
CA LEU A 337 2.55 16.61 23.31
C LEU A 337 2.23 15.11 23.41
N THR A 338 1.02 14.71 23.02
CA THR A 338 0.58 13.32 22.94
C THR A 338 1.31 12.53 21.85
N GLU A 339 1.48 13.10 20.65
CA GLU A 339 2.25 12.48 19.56
C GLU A 339 3.72 12.28 19.97
N SER A 340 4.31 13.27 20.65
CA SER A 340 5.68 13.22 21.16
C SER A 340 5.85 12.12 22.21
N ARG A 341 5.03 12.13 23.27
CA ARG A 341 5.06 11.10 24.32
C ARG A 341 4.90 9.69 23.74
N ALA A 342 3.93 9.47 22.84
CA ALA A 342 3.72 8.17 22.22
C ALA A 342 4.89 7.72 21.33
N ALA A 343 5.69 8.64 20.81
CA ALA A 343 6.83 8.34 19.94
C ALA A 343 8.09 7.90 20.68
N PHE A 344 8.22 8.33 21.94
CA PHE A 344 9.38 8.07 22.80
C PHE A 344 9.05 7.24 24.05
N ALA A 345 7.80 6.76 24.19
CA ALA A 345 7.32 6.01 25.37
C ALA A 345 8.09 4.70 25.67
N GLY A 346 8.90 4.19 24.74
CA GLY A 346 9.77 3.02 24.94
C GLY A 346 11.25 3.35 25.17
N GLU A 347 11.63 4.63 25.20
CA GLU A 347 13.01 5.09 25.48
C GLU A 347 13.17 5.60 26.92
N TYR A 348 12.09 5.62 27.70
CA TYR A 348 12.14 5.81 29.15
C TYR A 348 11.89 4.46 29.82
N PRO A 349 12.70 4.07 30.83
CA PRO A 349 12.54 2.80 31.51
C PRO A 349 11.12 2.71 32.05
N HIS A 350 10.45 1.60 31.75
CA HIS A 350 9.20 1.23 32.38
C HIS A 350 9.47 1.08 33.87
N GLU A 351 9.17 2.10 34.67
CA GLU A 351 8.81 1.87 36.06
C GLU A 351 7.60 0.93 36.04
N LEU A 352 7.85 -0.29 36.51
CA LEU A 352 6.87 -1.32 36.74
C LEU A 352 5.75 -0.69 37.59
N LYS A 353 4.51 -0.80 37.11
CA LYS A 353 3.34 -0.46 37.92
C LYS A 353 3.40 -1.28 39.22
N PRO A 354 3.27 -0.65 40.40
CA PRO A 354 3.10 -1.41 41.63
C PRO A 354 1.77 -2.17 41.55
N MET A 355 1.78 -3.38 42.15
CA MET A 355 0.62 -4.26 42.29
C MET A 355 -0.52 -3.59 43.04
#